data_AF-A0A3S3VR20-F1
#
_entry.id   AF-A0A3S3VR20-F1
#
_cell.length_a   1.000
_cell.length_b   1.000
_cell.length_c   1.000
_cell.angle_alpha   90.00
_cell.angle_beta   90.00
_cell.angle_gamma   90.00
#
_symmetry.space_group_name_H-M   'P 1'
#
loop_
_entity.id
_entity.type
_entity.pdbx_description
1 polymer ?
#
loop_
_entity_poly.entity_id
_entity_poly.type
_entity_poly.pdbx_seq_one_letter_code
_entity_poly.pdbx_strand_id
1 'polypeptide(L)'
;MPNTNTPGLLQTGVIAALIAGTLDALAAVFILAGGQLVVFQYISSAVMGKESAYGGGTPTILLGLFFHYIIAASFTLFFFLIYPRIAFLRKNAGVVAFLYGIFIFILMNRIVVPLTLIHVNPFNWFNAVKNCAILITCVALPIVLARYWYENKRKPA
;
A
#
# COMPACT_ATOMS: atom_id res chain seq x y z
N MET A 1 6.80 30.64 -13.35
CA MET A 1 7.76 29.65 -13.88
C MET A 1 7.57 28.33 -13.12
N PRO A 2 7.52 27.16 -13.79
CA PRO A 2 7.47 25.87 -13.09
C PRO A 2 8.70 25.74 -12.17
N ASN A 3 8.50 25.32 -10.93
CA ASN A 3 9.60 25.17 -9.97
C ASN A 3 10.51 24.01 -10.44
N THR A 4 11.73 24.32 -10.87
CA THR A 4 12.71 23.37 -11.44
C THR A 4 13.19 22.32 -10.43
N ASN A 5 12.92 22.53 -9.14
CA ASN A 5 13.25 21.57 -8.07
C ASN A 5 12.16 20.52 -7.80
N THR A 6 11.09 20.48 -8.61
CA THR A 6 10.03 19.48 -8.42
C THR A 6 10.49 18.15 -9.04
N PRO A 7 10.58 17.06 -8.25
CA PRO A 7 10.86 15.72 -8.74
C PRO A 7 9.99 15.35 -9.94
N GLY A 8 10.48 14.51 -10.84
CA GLY A 8 9.67 13.96 -11.94
C GLY A 8 8.46 13.15 -11.41
N LEU A 9 7.47 12.87 -12.27
CA LEU A 9 6.29 12.07 -11.89
C LEU A 9 6.71 10.68 -11.39
N LEU A 10 7.65 10.05 -12.10
CA LEU A 10 8.21 8.75 -11.74
C LEU A 10 8.89 8.80 -10.38
N GLN A 11 9.76 9.80 -10.16
CA GLN A 11 10.47 9.97 -8.88
C GLN A 11 9.49 10.20 -7.73
N THR A 12 8.45 11.02 -7.95
CA THR A 12 7.37 11.22 -6.96
C THR A 12 6.64 9.92 -6.66
N GLY A 13 6.33 9.12 -7.68
CA GLY A 13 5.69 7.82 -7.52
C GLY A 13 6.55 6.82 -6.73
N VAL A 14 7.86 6.75 -7.02
CA VAL A 14 8.80 5.91 -6.26
C VAL A 14 8.88 6.34 -4.80
N ILE A 15 9.02 7.64 -4.53
CA ILE A 15 9.05 8.17 -3.16
C ILE A 15 7.73 7.87 -2.44
N ALA A 16 6.59 8.05 -3.12
CA ALA A 16 5.28 7.76 -2.54
C ALA A 16 5.12 6.27 -2.20
N ALA A 17 5.56 5.37 -3.09
CA ALA A 17 5.53 3.93 -2.86
C ALA A 17 6.42 3.51 -1.69
N LEU A 18 7.61 4.11 -1.57
CA LEU A 18 8.52 3.84 -0.45
C LEU A 18 7.95 4.33 0.87
N ILE A 19 7.40 5.55 0.92
CA ILE A 19 6.77 6.11 2.12
C ILE A 19 5.56 5.27 2.53
N ALA A 20 4.65 5.01 1.59
CA ALA A 20 3.44 4.22 1.84
C ALA A 20 3.78 2.80 2.29
N GLY A 21 4.68 2.12 1.58
CA GLY A 21 5.14 0.78 1.93
C GLY A 21 5.82 0.74 3.30
N THR A 22 6.65 1.74 3.64
CA THR A 22 7.31 1.81 4.94
C THR A 22 6.29 2.03 6.07
N LEU A 23 5.36 2.97 5.90
CA LEU A 23 4.33 3.24 6.92
C LEU A 23 3.45 2.01 7.15
N ASP A 24 3.06 1.30 6.08
CA ASP A 24 2.27 0.08 6.17
C ASP A 24 3.05 -1.07 6.80
N ALA A 25 4.33 -1.23 6.46
CA ALA A 25 5.22 -2.21 7.07
C ALA A 25 5.38 -1.96 8.58
N LEU A 26 5.59 -0.71 8.99
CA LEU A 26 5.67 -0.33 10.40
C LEU A 26 4.35 -0.57 11.13
N ALA A 27 3.21 -0.23 10.52
CA ALA A 27 1.89 -0.54 11.07
C ALA A 27 1.69 -2.05 11.24
N ALA A 28 2.06 -2.85 10.24
CA ALA A 28 1.98 -4.30 10.29
C ALA A 28 2.84 -4.88 11.43
N VAL A 29 4.10 -4.42 11.56
CA VAL A 29 5.01 -4.90 12.60
C VAL A 29 4.54 -4.48 13.99
N PHE A 30 4.27 -3.20 14.22
CA PHE A 30 4.04 -2.70 15.59
C PHE A 30 2.59 -2.77 16.04
N ILE A 31 1.62 -2.58 15.13
CA ILE A 31 0.19 -2.55 15.49
C ILE A 31 -0.44 -3.93 15.37
N LEU A 32 -0.04 -4.73 14.39
CA LEU A 32 -0.64 -6.04 14.13
C LEU A 32 0.16 -7.21 14.73
N ALA A 33 1.50 -7.14 14.67
CA ALA A 33 2.38 -8.24 15.06
C ALA A 33 3.13 -8.01 16.39
N GLY A 34 2.88 -6.90 17.11
CA GLY A 34 3.50 -6.63 18.40
C GLY A 34 5.04 -6.56 18.37
N GLY A 35 5.60 -6.04 17.27
CA GLY A 35 7.05 -5.92 17.05
C GLY A 35 7.68 -7.10 16.31
N GLN A 36 6.91 -8.13 15.96
CA GLN A 36 7.44 -9.33 15.31
C GLN A 36 7.51 -9.18 13.78
N LEU A 37 8.66 -9.49 13.20
CA LEU A 37 8.87 -9.49 11.74
C LEU A 37 8.22 -10.69 11.03
N VAL A 38 7.62 -11.60 11.79
CA VAL A 38 6.90 -12.78 11.29
C VAL A 38 5.74 -12.42 10.33
N VAL A 39 5.27 -11.17 10.37
CA VAL A 39 4.27 -10.64 9.43
C VAL A 39 4.75 -10.69 7.96
N PHE A 40 6.05 -10.58 7.72
CA PHE A 40 6.59 -10.75 6.36
C PHE A 40 6.61 -12.21 5.93
N GLN A 41 6.83 -13.15 6.85
CA GLN A 41 6.69 -14.58 6.53
C GLN A 41 5.23 -14.96 6.22
N TYR A 42 4.26 -14.29 6.83
CA TYR A 42 2.86 -14.41 6.42
C TYR A 42 2.68 -14.03 4.94
N ILE A 43 3.30 -12.94 4.47
CA ILE A 43 3.27 -12.55 3.05
C ILE A 43 3.98 -13.59 2.19
N SER A 44 5.15 -14.10 2.60
CA SER A 44 5.85 -15.17 1.88
C SER A 44 5.01 -16.44 1.76
N SER A 45 4.20 -16.75 2.78
CA SER A 45 3.32 -17.92 2.76
C SER A 45 2.28 -17.87 1.63
N ALA A 46 2.01 -16.69 1.07
CA ALA A 46 1.16 -16.50 -0.10
C ALA A 46 1.70 -17.19 -1.36
N VAL A 47 3.02 -17.33 -1.48
CA VAL A 47 3.67 -17.84 -2.71
C VAL A 47 4.26 -19.23 -2.52
N MET A 48 4.80 -19.52 -1.33
CA MET A 48 5.47 -20.81 -1.06
C MET A 48 4.75 -21.70 -0.03
N GLY A 49 3.59 -21.27 0.47
CA GLY A 49 2.86 -22.00 1.51
C GLY A 49 3.43 -21.77 2.92
N LYS A 50 2.65 -22.17 3.94
CA LYS A 50 2.93 -21.86 5.35
C LYS A 50 4.20 -22.53 5.87
N GLU A 51 4.36 -23.85 5.64
CA GLU A 51 5.51 -24.58 6.18
C GLU A 51 6.85 -24.01 5.69
N SER A 52 7.00 -23.83 4.39
CA SER A 52 8.23 -23.27 3.80
C SER A 52 8.47 -21.82 4.24
N ALA A 53 7.41 -21.01 4.37
CA ALA A 53 7.53 -19.62 4.78
C ALA A 53 7.95 -19.45 6.25
N TYR A 54 7.31 -20.16 7.19
CA TYR A 54 7.64 -20.01 8.61
C TYR A 54 8.93 -20.77 9.00
N GLY A 55 9.24 -21.88 8.32
CA GLY A 55 10.48 -22.64 8.54
C GLY A 55 11.73 -22.03 7.91
N GLY A 56 11.58 -21.14 6.93
CA GLY A 56 12.71 -20.62 6.13
C GLY A 56 13.48 -19.44 6.74
N GLY A 57 13.13 -18.96 7.93
CA GLY A 57 13.88 -17.92 8.66
C GLY A 57 14.07 -16.59 7.92
N THR A 58 15.23 -15.93 8.10
CA THR A 58 15.51 -14.59 7.55
C THR A 58 15.29 -14.44 6.04
N PRO A 59 15.69 -15.39 5.16
CA PRO A 59 15.40 -15.31 3.73
C PRO A 59 13.91 -15.12 3.41
N THR A 60 13.02 -15.84 4.12
CA THR A 60 11.57 -15.72 3.91
C THR A 60 10.99 -14.43 4.46
N ILE A 61 11.61 -13.81 5.47
CA ILE A 61 11.26 -12.45 5.92
C ILE A 61 11.58 -11.45 4.80
N LEU A 62 12.78 -11.52 4.22
CA LEU A 62 13.21 -10.61 3.15
C LEU A 62 12.35 -10.77 1.89
N LEU A 63 11.99 -12.00 1.53
CA LEU A 63 11.09 -12.26 0.41
C LEU A 63 9.72 -11.63 0.63
N GLY A 64 9.17 -11.74 1.84
CA GLY A 64 7.88 -11.14 2.18
C GLY A 64 7.92 -9.62 2.15
N LEU A 65 9.01 -9.04 2.66
CA LEU A 65 9.27 -7.60 2.58
C LEU A 65 9.38 -7.13 1.12
N PHE A 66 10.02 -7.92 0.25
CA PHE A 66 10.11 -7.61 -1.17
C PHE A 66 8.73 -7.60 -1.84
N PHE A 67 7.90 -8.64 -1.62
CA PHE A 67 6.53 -8.67 -2.13
C PHE A 67 5.66 -7.54 -1.58
N HIS A 68 5.82 -7.19 -0.31
CA HIS A 68 5.15 -6.05 0.31
C HIS A 68 5.37 -4.75 -0.48
N TYR A 69 6.62 -4.42 -0.79
CA TYR A 69 6.94 -3.23 -1.56
C TYR A 69 6.48 -3.30 -3.02
N ILE A 70 6.46 -4.48 -3.65
CA ILE A 70 5.86 -4.66 -4.99
C ILE A 70 4.37 -4.32 -4.97
N ILE A 71 3.64 -4.79 -3.97
CA ILE A 71 2.21 -4.52 -3.84
C ILE A 71 1.97 -3.02 -3.61
N ALA A 72 2.73 -2.41 -2.69
CA ALA A 72 2.66 -0.96 -2.43
C ALA A 72 2.98 -0.13 -3.68
N ALA A 73 4.01 -0.50 -4.44
CA ALA A 73 4.38 0.15 -5.69
C ALA A 73 3.29 -0.01 -6.77
N SER A 74 2.66 -1.19 -6.84
CA SER A 74 1.59 -1.50 -7.80
C SER A 74 0.35 -0.62 -7.57
N PHE A 75 -0.09 -0.48 -6.31
CA PHE A 75 -1.19 0.44 -5.96
C PHE A 75 -0.80 1.90 -6.16
N THR A 76 0.45 2.28 -5.91
CA THR A 76 0.92 3.65 -6.18
C THR A 76 0.86 3.95 -7.67
N LEU A 77 1.40 3.05 -8.51
CA LEU A 77 1.38 3.17 -9.95
C LEU A 77 -0.05 3.24 -10.49
N PHE A 78 -0.92 2.35 -10.03
CA PHE A 78 -2.33 2.34 -10.41
C PHE A 78 -2.99 3.70 -10.15
N PHE A 79 -2.83 4.25 -8.93
CA PHE A 79 -3.39 5.56 -8.59
C PHE A 79 -2.86 6.66 -9.52
N PHE A 80 -1.56 6.70 -9.75
CA PHE A 80 -0.92 7.72 -10.59
C PHE A 80 -1.41 7.66 -12.04
N LEU A 81 -1.71 6.46 -12.57
CA LEU A 81 -2.25 6.26 -13.92
C LEU A 81 -3.71 6.70 -14.05
N ILE A 82 -4.55 6.44 -13.04
CA ILE A 82 -5.98 6.79 -13.09
C ILE A 82 -6.24 8.26 -12.72
N TYR A 83 -5.36 8.88 -11.92
CA TYR A 83 -5.50 10.26 -11.46
C TYR A 83 -5.79 11.30 -12.57
N PRO A 84 -5.05 11.33 -13.70
CA PRO A 84 -5.37 12.28 -14.78
C PRO A 84 -6.67 11.93 -15.52
N ARG A 85 -7.10 10.65 -15.52
CA ARG A 85 -8.24 10.16 -16.29
C ARG A 85 -9.59 10.44 -15.62
N ILE A 86 -9.62 10.54 -14.29
CA ILE A 86 -10.87 10.68 -13.52
C ILE A 86 -10.93 12.06 -12.87
N ALA A 87 -11.86 12.91 -13.31
CA ALA A 87 -12.00 14.27 -12.80
C ALA A 87 -12.31 14.35 -11.31
N PHE A 88 -13.05 13.38 -10.78
CA PHE A 88 -13.37 13.28 -9.35
C PHE A 88 -12.09 13.19 -8.47
N LEU A 89 -11.05 12.51 -8.94
CA LEU A 89 -9.82 12.28 -8.17
C LEU A 89 -9.02 13.55 -7.90
N ARG A 90 -9.35 14.68 -8.54
CA ARG A 90 -8.68 15.98 -8.39
C ARG A 90 -9.39 16.96 -7.46
N LYS A 91 -10.56 16.58 -6.92
CA LYS A 91 -11.41 17.49 -6.13
C LYS A 91 -10.94 17.66 -4.69
N ASN A 92 -10.89 16.57 -3.93
CA ASN A 92 -10.57 16.60 -2.49
C ASN A 92 -9.69 15.40 -2.12
N ALA A 93 -8.46 15.69 -1.68
CA ALA A 93 -7.47 14.67 -1.34
C ALA A 93 -7.94 13.75 -0.20
N GLY A 94 -8.64 14.28 0.81
CA GLY A 94 -9.11 13.49 1.95
C GLY A 94 -10.17 12.47 1.56
N VAL A 95 -11.19 12.89 0.81
CA VAL A 95 -12.24 12.00 0.30
C VAL A 95 -11.65 10.94 -0.63
N VAL A 96 -10.72 11.35 -1.50
CA VAL A 96 -10.05 10.43 -2.43
C VAL A 96 -9.18 9.42 -1.68
N ALA A 97 -8.43 9.83 -0.65
CA ALA A 97 -7.64 8.92 0.18
C ALA A 97 -8.52 7.90 0.92
N PHE A 98 -9.64 8.35 1.49
CA PHE A 98 -10.60 7.47 2.16
C PHE A 98 -11.17 6.41 1.20
N LEU A 99 -11.71 6.85 0.06
CA LEU A 99 -12.28 5.94 -0.93
C LEU A 99 -11.23 5.01 -1.55
N TYR A 100 -10.03 5.52 -1.81
CA TYR A 100 -8.95 4.73 -2.37
C TYR A 100 -8.43 3.68 -1.37
N GLY A 101 -8.35 4.00 -0.08
CA GLY A 101 -8.00 3.03 0.96
C GLY A 101 -9.01 1.90 1.09
N ILE A 102 -10.32 2.22 1.04
CA ILE A 102 -11.39 1.20 0.99
C ILE A 102 -11.23 0.32 -0.26
N PHE A 103 -10.95 0.93 -1.41
CA PHE A 103 -10.72 0.19 -2.66
C PHE A 103 -9.54 -0.77 -2.55
N ILE A 104 -8.39 -0.33 -2.01
CA ILE A 104 -7.23 -1.19 -1.76
C ILE A 104 -7.61 -2.34 -0.83
N PHE A 105 -8.31 -2.04 0.28
CA PHE A 105 -8.76 -3.05 1.24
C PHE A 105 -9.61 -4.13 0.55
N ILE A 106 -10.60 -3.72 -0.26
CA ILE A 106 -11.47 -4.66 -0.98
C ILE A 106 -10.65 -5.48 -1.97
N LEU A 107 -9.80 -4.87 -2.78
CA LEU A 107 -8.97 -5.59 -3.74
C LEU A 107 -8.06 -6.61 -3.07
N MET A 108 -7.39 -6.23 -1.99
CA MET A 108 -6.53 -7.14 -1.25
C MET A 108 -7.30 -8.33 -0.69
N ASN A 109 -8.45 -8.09 -0.05
CA ASN A 109 -9.20 -9.15 0.63
C ASN A 109 -10.05 -10.01 -0.33
N ARG A 110 -10.49 -9.48 -1.47
CA ARG A 110 -11.42 -10.16 -2.39
C ARG A 110 -10.78 -10.68 -3.66
N ILE A 111 -9.63 -10.15 -4.05
CA ILE A 111 -8.96 -10.55 -5.30
C ILE A 111 -7.56 -11.06 -4.99
N VAL A 112 -6.70 -10.24 -4.39
CA VAL A 112 -5.27 -10.59 -4.25
C VAL A 112 -5.09 -11.79 -3.34
N VAL A 113 -5.53 -11.72 -2.07
CA VAL A 113 -5.35 -12.79 -1.08
C VAL A 113 -5.99 -14.11 -1.51
N PRO A 114 -7.24 -14.14 -2.02
CA PRO A 114 -7.85 -15.39 -2.49
C PRO A 114 -7.14 -16.07 -3.67
N LEU A 115 -6.34 -15.33 -4.44
CA LEU A 115 -5.53 -15.89 -5.53
C LEU A 115 -4.18 -16.46 -5.06
N THR A 116 -3.90 -16.40 -3.76
CA THR A 116 -2.65 -16.88 -3.16
C THR A 116 -2.84 -18.18 -2.39
N LEU A 117 -1.74 -18.76 -1.88
CA LEU A 117 -1.76 -19.96 -1.02
C LEU A 117 -2.21 -19.67 0.43
N ILE A 118 -2.49 -18.41 0.77
CA ILE A 118 -3.01 -18.05 2.11
C ILE A 118 -4.44 -18.58 2.26
N HIS A 119 -4.67 -19.32 3.33
CA HIS A 119 -6.02 -19.69 3.74
C HIS A 119 -6.78 -18.47 4.25
N VAL A 120 -7.95 -18.22 3.67
CA VAL A 120 -8.84 -17.13 4.08
C VAL A 120 -9.41 -17.46 5.45
N ASN A 121 -9.00 -16.71 6.47
CA ASN A 121 -9.56 -16.84 7.81
C ASN A 121 -11.02 -16.35 7.85
N PRO A 122 -11.82 -16.82 8.82
CA PRO A 122 -13.17 -16.30 9.03
C PRO A 122 -13.16 -14.79 9.17
N PHE A 123 -14.13 -14.13 8.51
CA PHE A 123 -14.19 -12.68 8.50
C PHE A 123 -14.43 -12.13 9.91
N ASN A 124 -13.51 -11.30 10.39
CA ASN A 124 -13.61 -10.64 11.67
C ASN A 124 -13.75 -9.13 11.47
N TRP A 125 -14.88 -8.57 11.89
CA TRP A 125 -15.21 -7.16 11.72
C TRP A 125 -14.18 -6.21 12.35
N PHE A 126 -13.70 -6.53 13.55
CA PHE A 126 -12.73 -5.69 14.25
C PHE A 126 -11.39 -5.63 13.50
N ASN A 127 -10.90 -6.77 13.04
CA ASN A 127 -9.67 -6.84 12.24
C ASN A 127 -9.86 -6.21 10.86
N ALA A 128 -11.03 -6.38 10.23
CA ALA A 128 -11.35 -5.77 8.95
C ALA A 128 -11.32 -4.23 9.04
N VAL A 129 -11.98 -3.66 10.05
CA VAL A 129 -11.98 -2.21 10.27
C VAL A 129 -10.58 -1.71 10.57
N LYS A 130 -9.82 -2.41 11.42
CA LYS A 130 -8.44 -2.05 11.76
C LYS A 130 -7.53 -2.06 10.53
N ASN A 131 -7.56 -3.12 9.73
CA ASN A 131 -6.76 -3.25 8.51
C ASN A 131 -7.18 -2.20 7.46
N CYS A 132 -8.48 -1.94 7.32
CA CYS A 132 -8.97 -0.89 6.42
C CYS A 132 -8.49 0.50 6.86
N ALA A 133 -8.50 0.79 8.16
CA ALA A 133 -8.01 2.05 8.70
C ALA A 133 -6.52 2.24 8.41
N ILE A 134 -5.70 1.19 8.61
CA ILE A 134 -4.26 1.21 8.27
C ILE A 134 -4.08 1.48 6.77
N LEU A 135 -4.81 0.82 5.89
CA LEU A 135 -4.68 1.05 4.44
C LEU A 135 -5.08 2.47 4.03
N ILE A 136 -6.10 3.06 4.67
CA ILE A 136 -6.49 4.45 4.42
C ILE A 136 -5.38 5.41 4.85
N THR A 137 -4.82 5.24 6.05
CA THR A 137 -3.89 6.21 6.64
C THR A 137 -2.44 6.00 6.21
N CYS A 138 -1.96 4.76 6.18
CA CYS A 138 -0.57 4.41 5.91
C CYS A 138 -0.28 4.20 4.42
N VAL A 139 -1.28 3.87 3.61
CA VAL A 139 -1.08 3.59 2.17
C VAL A 139 -1.75 4.64 1.30
N ALA A 140 -3.07 4.77 1.36
CA ALA A 140 -3.81 5.63 0.45
C ALA A 140 -3.49 7.11 0.66
N LEU A 141 -3.47 7.58 1.90
CA LEU A 141 -3.18 8.98 2.23
C LEU A 141 -1.83 9.47 1.68
N PRO A 142 -0.66 8.83 1.96
CA PRO A 142 0.60 9.30 1.42
C PRO A 142 0.66 9.25 -0.12
N ILE A 143 0.08 8.22 -0.76
CA ILE A 143 0.01 8.12 -2.23
C ILE A 143 -0.78 9.29 -2.82
N VAL A 144 -1.97 9.55 -2.27
CA VAL A 144 -2.87 10.61 -2.75
C VAL A 144 -2.23 11.98 -2.53
N LEU A 145 -1.70 12.23 -1.34
CA LEU A 145 -1.05 13.51 -1.02
C LEU A 145 0.17 13.77 -1.92
N ALA A 146 1.00 12.76 -2.18
CA ALA A 146 2.14 12.91 -3.08
C ALA A 146 1.71 13.30 -4.50
N ARG A 147 0.65 12.66 -5.03
CA ARG A 147 0.12 13.00 -6.36
C ARG A 147 -0.51 14.38 -6.42
N TYR A 148 -1.23 14.80 -5.37
CA TYR A 148 -1.82 16.13 -5.26
C TYR A 148 -0.74 17.22 -5.15
N TRP A 149 0.27 16.98 -4.32
CA TRP A 149 1.42 17.87 -4.17
C TRP A 149 2.12 18.11 -5.50
N TYR A 150 2.36 17.02 -6.26
CA TYR A 150 2.96 17.09 -7.59
C TYR A 150 2.10 17.91 -8.57
N GLU A 151 0.78 17.69 -8.58
CA GLU A 151 -0.13 18.43 -9.45
C GLU A 151 -0.13 19.93 -9.13
N ASN A 152 -0.22 20.28 -7.85
CA ASN A 152 -0.28 21.67 -7.41
C ASN A 152 1.01 22.44 -7.70
N LYS A 153 2.17 21.78 -7.70
CA LYS A 153 3.46 22.38 -8.10
C LYS A 153 3.57 22.64 -9.61
N ARG A 154 2.75 21.96 -10.43
CA ARG A 154 2.78 22.05 -11.90
C ARG A 154 1.68 22.88 -12.53
N LYS A 155 0.64 23.26 -11.78
CA LYS A 155 -0.36 24.21 -12.27
C LYS A 155 0.32 25.56 -12.56
N PRO A 156 0.17 26.13 -13.77
CA PRO A 156 0.60 27.50 -14.01
C PRO A 156 -0.16 28.43 -13.06
N ALA A 157 0.56 29.39 -12.47
CA ALA A 157 -0.01 30.45 -11.65
C ALA A 157 -1.01 31.30 -12.44
#